data_AF-A0AAD9LRZ7-F1
#
_entry.id   AF-A0AAD9LRZ7-F1
#
_cell.length_a   1.000
_cell.length_b   1.000
_cell.length_c   1.000
_cell.angle_alpha   90.00
_cell.angle_beta   90.00
_cell.angle_gamma   90.00
#
_symmetry.space_group_name_H-M   'P 1'
#
loop_
_entity.id
_entity.type
_entity.pdbx_description
1 polymer ?
#
loop_
_entity_poly.entity_id
_entity_poly.type
_entity_poly.pdbx_seq_one_letter_code
_entity_poly.pdbx_strand_id
1 'polypeptide(L)' 'MRCGKRTRYGRIYREFLVHWVGYNEPTWVDEADLNCGAILNSFLRNHVNRNRFGVMQSHEEV' A
#
# COMPACT_ATOMS: atom_id res chain seq x y z
N MET A 1 16.50 -8.49 0.11
CA MET A 1 16.03 -7.46 -0.85
C MET A 1 15.27 -8.14 -1.96
N ARG A 2 13.94 -7.97 -2.03
CA ARG A 2 13.15 -8.44 -3.19
C ARG A 2 12.93 -7.26 -4.13
N CYS A 3 13.92 -7.01 -4.98
CA CYS A 3 13.79 -6.14 -6.14
C CYS A 3 13.30 -7.00 -7.30
N GLY A 4 12.11 -6.68 -7.78
CA GLY A 4 11.54 -7.27 -8.99
C GLY A 4 10.14 -6.76 -9.15
N LYS A 5 9.91 -5.83 -10.08
CA LYS A 5 8.57 -5.45 -10.52
C LYS A 5 7.91 -6.73 -11.05
N ARG A 6 7.15 -7.41 -10.20
CA ARG A 6 6.39 -8.60 -10.59
C ARG A 6 5.22 -8.13 -11.42
N THR A 7 5.01 -8.75 -12.57
CA THR A 7 3.89 -8.53 -13.49
C THR A 7 3.16 -9.84 -13.68
N ARG A 8 2.43 -10.31 -12.69
CA ARG A 8 1.52 -11.46 -12.86
C ARG A 8 0.26 -10.96 -13.63
N TYR A 9 0.08 -11.42 -14.87
CA TYR A 9 -0.97 -10.96 -15.81
C TYR A 9 -0.88 -9.52 -16.34
N GLY A 10 0.31 -8.89 -16.35
CA GLY A 10 0.49 -7.60 -17.02
C GLY A 10 -0.15 -6.38 -16.32
N ARG A 11 -0.70 -6.57 -15.11
CA ARG A 11 -1.08 -5.46 -14.23
C ARG A 11 0.14 -5.01 -13.42
N ILE A 12 0.23 -3.71 -13.14
CA ILE A 12 1.20 -3.17 -12.18
C ILE A 12 0.80 -3.71 -10.80
N TYR A 13 1.66 -4.53 -10.20
CA TYR A 13 1.44 -5.09 -8.86
C TYR A 13 1.54 -3.97 -7.85
N ARG A 14 0.46 -3.75 -7.11
CA ARG A 14 0.45 -2.87 -5.94
C ARG A 14 0.47 -3.76 -4.71
N GLU A 15 1.61 -3.76 -4.02
CA GLU A 15 1.76 -4.46 -2.76
C GLU A 15 1.47 -3.50 -1.60
N PHE A 16 0.81 -4.02 -0.57
CA PHE A 16 0.50 -3.29 0.65
C PHE A 16 1.13 -3.99 1.84
N LEU A 17 1.68 -3.21 2.76
CA LEU A 17 2.14 -3.73 4.03
C LEU A 17 0.92 -3.85 4.96
N VAL A 18 0.51 -5.08 5.25
CA VAL A 18 -0.69 -5.38 6.05
C VAL A 18 -0.27 -5.78 7.45
N HIS A 19 -0.86 -5.11 8.45
CA HIS A 19 -0.75 -5.52 9.84
C HIS A 19 -1.95 -6.39 10.21
N TRP A 20 -1.70 -7.65 10.55
CA TRP A 20 -2.75 -8.62 10.85
C TRP A 20 -3.06 -8.64 12.34
N VAL A 21 -4.35 -8.72 12.67
CA VAL A 21 -4.77 -8.89 14.06
C VAL A 21 -4.23 -10.23 14.58
N GLY A 22 -3.48 -10.19 15.69
CA GLY A 22 -2.89 -11.37 16.30
C GLY A 22 -1.50 -11.76 15.77
N TYR A 23 -0.93 -11.01 14.82
CA TYR A 23 0.44 -11.19 14.36
C TYR A 23 1.28 -9.96 14.71
N ASN A 24 2.49 -10.18 15.22
CA ASN A 24 3.39 -9.09 15.59
C ASN A 24 4.03 -8.42 14.37
N GLU A 25 4.29 -9.18 13.32
CA GLU A 25 4.99 -8.69 12.14
C GLU A 25 4.01 -8.45 10.97
N PRO A 26 4.05 -7.27 10.35
CA PRO A 26 3.28 -7.01 9.15
C PRO A 26 3.88 -7.73 7.94
N THR A 27 3.05 -8.04 6.96
CA THR A 27 3.48 -8.74 5.74
C THR A 27 3.12 -7.97 4.49
N TRP A 28 3.98 -8.03 3.48
CA TRP A 28 3.67 -7.52 2.14
C TRP A 28 2.71 -8.46 1.42
N VAL A 29 1.56 -7.95 1.00
CA VAL A 29 0.51 -8.69 0.31
C VAL A 29 0.08 -7.96 -0.94
N ASP A 30 -0.19 -8.72 -2.01
CA ASP A 30 -0.67 -8.16 -3.26
C ASP A 30 -2.12 -7.67 -3.16
N GLU A 31 -2.45 -6.61 -3.91
CA GLU A 31 -3.82 -6.10 -4.02
C GLU A 31 -4.82 -7.20 -4.39
N ALA A 32 -4.48 -8.11 -5.31
CA ALA A 32 -5.39 -9.18 -5.72
C ALA A 32 -5.61 -10.25 -4.65
N ASP A 33 -4.64 -10.43 -3.73
CA ASP A 33 -4.72 -11.39 -2.63
C ASP A 33 -5.40 -10.76 -1.38
N LEU A 34 -5.60 -9.43 -1.36
CA LEU A 34 -6.26 -8.72 -0.27
C LEU A 34 -7.78 -8.69 -0.44
N ASN A 35 -8.52 -9.46 0.35
CA ASN A 35 -9.99 -9.51 0.30
C ASN A 35 -10.71 -8.28 0.92
N CYS A 36 -9.97 -7.26 1.36
CA CYS A 36 -10.50 -6.11 2.11
C CYS A 36 -10.68 -4.87 1.22
N GLY A 37 -11.30 -5.02 0.05
CA GLY A 37 -11.40 -3.96 -0.97
C GLY A 37 -11.99 -2.64 -0.47
N ALA A 38 -12.94 -2.66 0.47
CA ALA A 38 -13.53 -1.45 1.04
C ALA A 38 -12.54 -0.65 1.91
N ILE A 39 -11.75 -1.35 2.73
CA ILE A 39 -10.70 -0.74 3.58
C ILE A 39 -9.56 -0.22 2.69
N LEU A 40 -9.22 -0.98 1.65
CA LEU A 40 -8.19 -0.56 0.69
C LEU A 40 -8.61 0.72 -0.04
N ASN A 41 -9.86 0.78 -0.51
CA ASN A 41 -10.37 1.95 -1.22
C ASN A 41 -10.39 3.21 -0.33
N SER A 42 -10.76 3.09 0.95
CA SER A 42 -10.71 4.22 1.88
C SER A 42 -9.28 4.68 2.15
N PHE A 43 -8.33 3.75 2.29
CA PHE A 43 -6.91 4.06 2.43
C PHE A 43 -6.35 4.79 1.21
N LEU A 44 -6.58 4.26 0.00
CA LEU A 44 -6.14 4.87 -1.25
C LEU A 44 -6.76 6.26 -1.45
N ARG A 45 -8.04 6.44 -1.13
CA ARG A 45 -8.73 7.74 -1.24
C ARG A 45 -8.13 8.78 -0.29
N ASN A 46 -7.81 8.38 0.94
CA ASN A 46 -7.09 9.23 1.88
C ASN A 46 -5.67 9.56 1.39
N HIS A 47 -4.95 8.61 0.79
CA HIS A 47 -3.62 8.84 0.23
C HIS A 47 -3.63 9.80 -0.97
N VAL A 48 -4.61 9.69 -1.87
CA VAL A 48 -4.77 10.61 -3.01
C VAL A 48 -5.17 12.00 -2.53
N ASN A 49 -6.04 12.10 -1.53
CA ASN A 49 -6.40 13.38 -0.91
C ASN A 49 -5.21 14.01 -0.17
N ARG A 50 -4.41 13.20 0.53
CA ARG A 50 -3.16 13.66 1.14
C ARG A 50 -2.14 14.06 0.08
N ASN A 51 -2.08 13.44 -1.09
CA ASN A 51 -1.23 13.91 -2.18
C ASN A 51 -1.71 15.24 -2.78
N ARG A 52 -3.03 15.52 -2.77
CA ARG A 52 -3.57 16.81 -3.23
C ARG A 52 -3.28 17.97 -2.27
N PHE A 53 -3.18 17.71 -0.97
CA PHE A 53 -2.81 18.71 0.04
C PHE A 53 -1.34 18.62 0.51
N GLY A 54 -0.65 17.52 0.18
CA GLY A 54 0.69 17.14 0.65
C GLY A 54 1.82 17.45 -0.31
N VAL A 55 1.55 18.11 -1.44
CA VAL A 55 2.57 18.96 -2.08
C VAL A 55 3.09 20.03 -1.09
N MET A 56 2.40 20.24 0.03
CA MET A 56 2.77 21.21 1.07
C MET A 56 3.15 20.62 2.43
N GLN A 57 3.47 19.32 2.57
CA GLN A 57 4.08 18.84 3.81
C GLN A 57 4.94 17.57 3.66
N SER A 58 6.17 17.73 4.12
CA SER A 58 7.38 16.91 4.05
C SER A 58 7.41 15.68 4.96
N HIS A 59 8.44 14.86 4.76
CA HIS A 59 9.39 14.45 5.80
C HIS A 59 10.63 13.90 5.05
N GLU A 60 11.79 14.55 4.93
CA GLU A 60 12.79 15.01 5.93
C GLU A 60 13.19 13.90 6.92
N GLU A 61 14.16 13.07 6.55
CA GLU A 61 14.88 12.24 7.53
C GLU A 61 16.12 13.02 7.98
N VAL A 62 16.17 13.32 9.28
CA VAL A 62 17.35 13.82 10.02
C VAL A 62 18.31 12.67 10.27
#